data_AF-A0A165Z6H1-F1
#
_entry.id   AF-A0A165Z6H1-F1
#
_cell.length_a   1.000
_cell.length_b   1.000
_cell.length_c   1.000
_cell.angle_alpha   90.00
_cell.angle_beta   90.00
_cell.angle_gamma   90.00
#
_symmetry.space_group_name_H-M   'P 1'
#
loop_
_entity.id
_entity.type
_entity.pdbx_description
1 polymer ?
#
loop_
_entity_poly.entity_id
_entity_poly.type
_entity_poly.pdbx_seq_one_letter_code
_entity_poly.pdbx_strand_id
1 'polypeptide(L)'
;LMEEITLAAKLHVRNAIDVSSKGLLRRGRLHSDENGATVAEPIAFRLYLSVTAPEHRKTLAGCCWPIPPSPGPTTPHGWQRMPKEKITHGWWLCRFCMMDVEDTLHALLSCDGSKELVTLYTMLWTKCRSSGELMGNM
;
A
#
# COMPACT_ATOMS: atom_id res chain seq x y z
N LEU A 1 -17.50 -36.08 -17.40
CA LEU A 1 -16.94 -35.06 -18.33
C LEU A 1 -16.50 -33.77 -17.64
N MET A 2 -17.41 -32.88 -17.17
CA MET A 2 -16.99 -31.60 -16.56
C MET A 2 -16.20 -31.77 -15.26
N GLU A 3 -16.56 -32.73 -14.42
CA GLU A 3 -15.84 -33.06 -13.19
C GLU A 3 -14.43 -33.62 -13.48
N GLU A 4 -14.31 -34.49 -14.48
CA GLU A 4 -13.03 -35.07 -14.92
C GLU A 4 -12.11 -34.01 -15.50
N ILE A 5 -12.64 -33.07 -16.30
CA ILE A 5 -11.89 -31.92 -16.81
C ILE A 5 -11.41 -31.04 -15.67
N THR A 6 -12.28 -30.77 -14.69
CA THR A 6 -11.94 -29.97 -13.51
C THR A 6 -10.85 -30.63 -12.68
N LEU A 7 -10.94 -31.95 -12.48
CA LEU A 7 -9.96 -32.74 -11.76
C LEU A 7 -8.61 -32.76 -12.48
N ALA A 8 -8.60 -32.97 -13.80
CA ALA A 8 -7.39 -32.92 -14.62
C ALA A 8 -6.73 -31.53 -14.58
N ALA A 9 -7.53 -30.45 -14.64
CA ALA A 9 -7.04 -29.08 -14.54
C ALA A 9 -6.42 -28.80 -13.15
N LYS A 10 -7.10 -29.19 -12.07
CA LYS A 10 -6.59 -29.05 -10.69
C LYS A 10 -5.27 -29.80 -10.52
N LEU A 11 -5.18 -31.03 -11.05
CA LEU A 11 -3.97 -31.85 -10.98
C LEU A 11 -2.81 -31.23 -11.76
N HIS A 12 -3.08 -30.71 -12.96
CA HIS A 12 -2.08 -30.01 -13.77
C HIS A 12 -1.52 -28.77 -13.05
N VAL A 13 -2.39 -27.94 -12.47
CA VAL A 13 -1.97 -26.74 -11.72
C VAL A 13 -1.22 -27.12 -10.44
N ARG A 14 -1.66 -28.16 -9.71
CA ARG A 14 -0.93 -28.68 -8.54
C ARG A 14 0.48 -29.12 -8.92
N ASN A 15 0.61 -29.92 -9.98
CA ASN A 15 1.92 -30.35 -10.49
C ASN A 15 2.81 -29.16 -10.88
N ALA A 16 2.26 -28.13 -11.54
CA ALA A 16 3.02 -26.93 -11.88
C ALA A 16 3.50 -26.17 -10.63
N ILE A 17 2.70 -26.11 -9.56
CA ILE A 17 3.06 -25.54 -8.26
C ILE A 17 4.16 -26.37 -7.57
N ASP A 18 4.09 -27.69 -7.68
CA ASP A 18 5.01 -28.61 -7.01
C ASP A 18 6.36 -28.75 -7.73
N VAL A 19 6.40 -28.55 -9.04
CA VAL A 19 7.64 -28.57 -9.83
C VAL A 19 8.32 -27.20 -9.85
N SER A 20 7.57 -26.10 -9.82
CA SER A 20 8.15 -24.75 -9.88
C SER A 20 8.76 -24.29 -8.55
N SER A 21 9.98 -23.75 -8.60
CA SER A 21 10.60 -23.06 -7.46
C SER A 21 9.82 -21.84 -6.98
N LYS A 22 9.06 -21.20 -7.88
CA LYS A 22 8.14 -20.08 -7.56
C LYS A 22 6.81 -20.55 -6.97
N GLY A 23 6.52 -21.85 -7.04
CA GLY A 23 5.28 -22.45 -6.53
C GLY A 23 5.26 -22.65 -5.01
N LEU A 24 6.41 -22.56 -4.33
CA LEU A 24 6.53 -22.71 -2.88
C LEU A 24 5.50 -21.90 -2.07
N LEU A 25 5.27 -20.64 -2.44
CA LEU A 25 4.31 -19.74 -1.77
C LEU A 25 2.82 -20.12 -1.99
N ARG A 26 2.56 -21.06 -2.90
CA ARG A 26 1.22 -21.57 -3.22
C ARG A 26 0.97 -22.97 -2.67
N ARG A 27 2.00 -23.69 -2.20
CA ARG A 27 1.84 -25.02 -1.60
C ARG A 27 1.16 -24.88 -0.24
N GLY A 28 0.14 -25.70 -0.01
CA GLY A 28 -0.63 -25.69 1.24
C GLY A 28 -1.34 -24.36 1.54
N ARG A 29 -1.45 -23.45 0.58
CA ARG A 29 -2.14 -22.18 0.79
C ARG A 29 -3.62 -22.46 1.02
N LEU A 30 -4.10 -22.02 2.17
CA LEU A 30 -5.48 -22.16 2.59
C LEU A 30 -6.33 -21.01 2.04
N HIS A 31 -7.53 -21.35 1.60
CA HIS A 31 -8.54 -20.45 1.07
C HIS A 31 -9.88 -20.75 1.72
N SER A 32 -10.68 -19.73 2.01
CA SER A 32 -12.10 -19.93 2.35
C SER A 32 -12.85 -20.36 1.10
N ASP A 33 -13.53 -21.49 1.15
CA ASP A 33 -14.47 -21.90 0.13
C ASP A 33 -15.78 -21.07 0.22
N GLU A 34 -16.72 -21.34 -0.67
CA GLU A 34 -18.02 -20.67 -0.71
C GLU A 34 -18.87 -20.93 0.55
N ASN A 35 -18.56 -21.98 1.31
CA ASN A 35 -19.20 -22.35 2.56
C ASN A 35 -18.46 -21.80 3.80
N GLY A 36 -17.38 -21.05 3.60
CA GLY A 36 -16.54 -20.50 4.67
C GLY A 36 -15.54 -21.52 5.27
N ALA A 37 -15.47 -22.74 4.75
CA ALA A 37 -14.50 -23.74 5.17
C ALA A 37 -13.11 -23.45 4.59
N THR A 38 -12.09 -23.71 5.39
CA THR A 38 -10.70 -23.43 5.02
C THR A 38 -10.10 -24.62 4.26
N VAL A 39 -9.95 -24.50 2.94
CA VAL A 39 -9.51 -25.56 2.03
C VAL A 39 -8.21 -25.22 1.30
N ALA A 40 -7.38 -26.23 1.02
CA ALA A 40 -6.10 -26.10 0.29
C ALA A 40 -6.24 -26.49 -1.19
N GLU A 41 -6.96 -25.69 -1.96
CA GLU A 41 -7.27 -25.96 -3.37
C GLU A 41 -6.28 -25.28 -4.34
N PRO A 42 -5.68 -26.01 -5.31
CA PRO A 42 -4.75 -25.44 -6.29
C PRO A 42 -5.40 -24.42 -7.24
N ILE A 43 -6.71 -24.57 -7.49
CA ILE A 43 -7.52 -23.64 -8.28
C ILE A 43 -8.67 -23.18 -7.39
N ALA A 44 -8.52 -21.99 -6.79
CA ALA A 44 -9.55 -21.37 -5.96
C ALA A 44 -9.89 -19.98 -6.52
N PHE A 45 -11.18 -19.70 -6.69
CA PHE A 45 -11.64 -18.35 -6.99
C PHE A 45 -11.45 -17.48 -5.75
N ARG A 46 -10.87 -16.30 -5.94
CA ARG A 46 -10.61 -15.39 -4.82
C ARG A 46 -11.77 -14.42 -4.70
N LEU A 47 -12.48 -14.46 -3.57
CA LEU A 47 -13.66 -13.64 -3.33
C LEU A 47 -13.41 -12.14 -3.56
N TYR A 48 -12.21 -11.61 -3.29
CA TYR A 48 -11.95 -10.21 -3.58
C TYR A 48 -12.01 -9.86 -5.08
N LEU A 49 -11.93 -10.83 -6.00
CA LEU A 49 -12.07 -10.58 -7.44
C LEU A 49 -13.52 -10.38 -7.87
N SER A 50 -14.51 -10.82 -7.06
CA SER A 50 -15.94 -10.55 -7.33
C SER A 50 -16.35 -9.12 -7.01
N VAL A 51 -15.52 -8.35 -6.30
CA VAL A 51 -15.79 -6.95 -5.99
C VAL A 51 -15.77 -6.13 -7.29
N THR A 52 -16.86 -5.43 -7.58
CA THR A 52 -17.05 -4.64 -8.81
C THR A 52 -16.14 -3.41 -8.85
N ALA A 53 -15.94 -2.75 -7.70
CA ALA A 53 -15.13 -1.55 -7.60
C ALA A 53 -13.62 -1.88 -7.73
N PRO A 54 -12.91 -1.38 -8.76
CA PRO A 54 -11.52 -1.73 -8.99
C PRO A 54 -10.57 -1.27 -7.88
N GLU A 55 -10.85 -0.13 -7.23
CA GLU A 55 -10.04 0.36 -6.12
C GLU A 55 -10.17 -0.55 -4.88
N HIS A 56 -11.37 -1.01 -4.56
CA HIS A 56 -11.58 -1.95 -3.46
C HIS A 56 -10.94 -3.31 -3.73
N ARG A 57 -10.93 -3.77 -4.99
CA ARG A 57 -10.19 -4.99 -5.37
C ARG A 57 -8.70 -4.87 -5.10
N LYS A 58 -8.08 -3.72 -5.40
CA LYS A 58 -6.64 -3.48 -5.15
C LYS A 58 -6.35 -3.49 -3.65
N THR A 59 -7.16 -2.81 -2.85
CA THR A 59 -7.00 -2.77 -1.39
C THR A 59 -7.16 -4.15 -0.77
N LEU A 60 -8.19 -4.90 -1.18
CA LEU A 60 -8.42 -6.26 -0.69
C LEU A 60 -7.35 -7.24 -1.18
N ALA A 61 -6.84 -7.09 -2.39
CA ALA A 61 -5.69 -7.87 -2.86
C ALA A 61 -4.44 -7.60 -1.98
N GLY A 62 -4.19 -6.35 -1.60
CA GLY A 62 -3.12 -6.00 -0.66
C GLY A 62 -3.30 -6.59 0.73
N CYS A 63 -4.55 -6.74 1.20
CA CYS A 63 -4.85 -7.32 2.50
C CYS A 63 -4.83 -8.87 2.50
N CYS A 64 -5.33 -9.50 1.43
CA CYS A 64 -5.37 -10.95 1.27
C CYS A 64 -4.02 -11.57 0.90
N TRP A 65 -3.04 -10.75 0.52
CA TRP A 65 -1.65 -11.15 0.40
C TRP A 65 -0.87 -10.44 1.49
N PRO A 66 -0.56 -11.09 2.63
CA PRO A 66 0.60 -10.68 3.39
C PRO A 66 1.79 -10.96 2.48
N ILE A 67 2.14 -9.98 1.65
CA ILE A 67 3.44 -9.93 1.02
C ILE A 67 4.38 -9.74 2.22
N PRO A 68 5.20 -10.73 2.63
CA PRO A 68 6.35 -10.37 3.45
C PRO A 68 7.07 -9.28 2.65
N PRO A 69 7.45 -8.14 3.24
CA PRO A 69 8.06 -7.06 2.48
C PRO A 69 9.21 -7.65 1.66
N SER A 70 9.00 -7.81 0.35
CA SER A 70 10.02 -8.44 -0.49
C SER A 70 11.18 -7.47 -0.48
N PRO A 71 12.40 -7.97 -0.23
CA PRO A 71 13.59 -7.15 -0.30
C PRO A 71 13.65 -6.59 -1.73
N GLY A 72 13.67 -5.27 -1.87
CA GLY A 72 13.95 -4.63 -3.14
C GLY A 72 15.35 -5.03 -3.64
N PRO A 73 15.63 -4.89 -4.94
CA PRO A 73 16.96 -5.17 -5.46
C PRO A 73 17.96 -4.21 -4.80
N THR A 74 18.77 -4.81 -3.93
CA THR A 74 20.17 -4.50 -3.65
C THR A 74 20.66 -3.17 -4.19
N THR A 75 20.57 -2.11 -3.39
CA THR A 75 21.67 -1.15 -3.37
C THR A 75 22.78 -1.76 -2.52
N PRO A 76 24.01 -1.87 -3.03
CA PRO A 76 25.18 -2.26 -2.23
C PRO A 76 25.46 -1.12 -1.23
N HIS A 77 26.37 -1.33 -0.28
CA HIS A 77 26.67 -0.45 0.86
C HIS A 77 25.79 -0.78 2.08
N GLY A 78 26.30 -1.76 2.84
CA GLY A 78 25.72 -2.21 4.09
C GLY A 78 25.61 -1.09 5.10
N TRP A 79 24.40 -0.87 5.57
CA TRP A 79 24.15 -0.28 6.88
C TRP A 79 23.44 -1.34 7.70
N GLN A 80 24.06 -1.66 8.82
CA GLN A 80 23.62 -2.63 9.79
C GLN A 80 22.12 -2.43 10.10
N ARG A 81 21.40 -3.54 10.20
CA ARG A 81 20.04 -3.58 10.75
C ARG A 81 20.11 -3.14 12.21
N MET A 82 20.02 -1.84 12.45
CA MET A 82 19.55 -1.35 13.72
C MET A 82 18.04 -1.54 13.77
N PRO A 83 17.47 -1.99 14.90
CA PRO A 83 16.04 -1.86 15.13
C PRO A 83 15.71 -0.38 14.92
N LYS A 84 14.87 -0.04 13.94
CA LYS A 84 14.36 1.32 13.84
C LYS A 84 13.56 1.56 15.12
N GLU A 85 14.16 2.25 16.09
CA GLU A 85 13.41 2.94 17.13
C GLU A 85 12.27 3.65 16.42
N LYS A 86 11.04 3.49 16.94
CA LYS A 86 9.87 4.17 16.39
C LYS A 86 10.14 5.66 16.50
N ILE A 87 10.65 6.27 15.43
CA ILE A 87 10.85 7.71 15.34
C ILE A 87 9.46 8.31 15.54
N THR A 88 9.28 8.97 16.68
CA THR A 88 8.01 9.61 17.02
C THR A 88 7.74 10.70 16.00
N HIS A 89 6.47 10.91 15.66
CA HIS A 89 6.05 11.82 14.58
C HIS A 89 6.63 13.25 14.72
N GLY A 90 6.97 13.68 15.93
CA GLY A 90 7.62 14.98 16.20
C GLY A 90 9.09 15.10 15.77
N TRP A 91 9.67 14.05 15.17
CA TRP A 91 11.05 14.02 14.68
C TRP A 91 11.13 13.70 13.18
N TRP A 92 10.00 13.63 12.50
CA TRP A 92 9.98 13.38 11.06
C TRP A 92 10.34 14.66 10.34
N LEU A 93 11.32 14.60 9.43
CA LEU A 93 11.58 15.70 8.52
C LEU A 93 10.41 15.82 7.55
N CYS A 94 10.08 17.06 7.21
CA CYS A 94 9.05 17.40 6.23
C CYS A 94 9.31 16.66 4.93
N ARG A 95 8.32 15.89 4.49
CA ARG A 95 8.37 15.14 3.22
C ARG A 95 8.69 15.98 1.98
N PHE A 96 8.52 17.30 2.05
CA PHE A 96 8.69 18.22 0.91
C PHE A 96 10.06 18.90 0.93
N CYS A 97 10.43 19.61 2.00
CA CYS A 97 11.70 20.33 2.07
C CYS A 97 12.84 19.51 2.67
N MET A 98 12.55 18.48 3.48
CA MET A 98 13.53 17.68 4.24
C MET A 98 14.45 18.49 5.17
N MET A 99 14.14 19.77 5.42
CA MET A 99 14.95 20.68 6.23
C MET A 99 14.38 20.89 7.64
N ASP A 100 13.05 20.97 7.75
CA ASP A 100 12.34 21.19 9.01
C ASP A 100 11.53 19.96 9.42
N VAL A 101 11.03 19.93 10.66
CA VAL A 101 10.12 18.89 11.14
C VAL A 101 8.74 19.00 10.48
N GLU A 102 8.14 17.87 10.13
CA GLU A 102 6.80 17.77 9.55
C GLU A 102 5.73 18.07 10.59
N ASP A 103 5.41 19.35 10.75
CA ASP A 103 4.14 19.80 11.32
C ASP A 103 3.13 20.07 10.19
N THR A 104 1.85 19.85 10.48
CA THR A 104 0.71 20.18 9.63
C THR A 104 0.73 21.62 9.12
N LEU A 105 1.10 22.58 9.97
CA LEU A 105 1.22 23.99 9.58
C LEU A 105 2.39 24.21 8.62
N HIS A 106 3.54 23.62 8.91
CA HIS A 106 4.71 23.69 8.02
C HIS A 106 4.37 23.08 6.66
N ALA A 107 3.90 21.82 6.63
CA ALA A 107 3.66 21.07 5.40
C ALA A 107 2.62 21.73 4.46
N LEU A 108 1.61 22.39 5.01
CA LEU A 108 0.49 22.95 4.23
C LEU A 108 0.62 24.44 3.93
N LEU A 109 1.20 25.23 4.84
CA LEU A 109 1.08 26.70 4.80
C LEU A 109 2.43 27.44 4.73
N SER A 110 3.54 26.76 5.01
CA SER A 110 4.86 27.41 5.10
C SER A 110 5.95 26.70 4.29
N CYS A 111 5.74 25.45 3.87
CA CYS A 111 6.76 24.67 3.19
C CYS A 111 6.95 25.11 1.74
N ASP A 112 8.20 25.32 1.35
CA ASP A 112 8.64 25.72 0.02
C ASP A 112 9.06 24.54 -0.88
N GLY A 113 9.06 23.31 -0.34
CA GLY A 113 9.52 22.11 -1.05
C GLY A 113 8.64 21.68 -2.22
N SER A 114 7.38 22.14 -2.28
CA SER A 114 6.47 21.87 -3.41
C SER A 114 5.92 23.15 -4.02
N LYS A 115 6.24 23.39 -5.30
CA LYS A 115 5.77 24.57 -6.05
C LYS A 115 4.24 24.65 -6.17
N GLU A 116 3.57 23.50 -6.21
CA GLU A 116 2.11 23.43 -6.26
C GLU A 116 1.49 23.91 -4.95
N LEU A 117 2.02 23.46 -3.82
CA LEU A 117 1.57 23.90 -2.50
C LEU A 117 1.84 25.39 -2.27
N VAL A 118 3.00 25.87 -2.72
CA VAL A 118 3.34 27.31 -2.69
C VAL A 118 2.31 28.15 -3.41
N THR A 119 1.88 27.72 -4.60
CA THR A 119 0.85 28.43 -5.36
C THR A 119 -0.49 28.43 -4.61
N LEU A 120 -0.88 27.29 -4.03
CA LEU A 120 -2.15 27.15 -3.32
C LEU A 120 -2.22 27.97 -2.03
N TYR A 121 -1.19 27.93 -1.18
CA TYR A 121 -1.23 28.68 0.09
C TYR A 121 -1.02 30.18 -0.15
N THR A 122 -0.29 30.60 -1.19
CA THR A 122 -0.20 32.03 -1.57
C THR A 122 -1.54 32.56 -2.07
N MET A 123 -2.28 31.77 -2.87
CA MET A 123 -3.67 32.08 -3.23
C MET A 123 -4.59 32.13 -2.02
N LEU A 124 -4.41 31.23 -1.05
CA LEU A 124 -5.17 31.25 0.20
C LEU A 124 -4.89 32.54 0.99
N TRP A 125 -3.62 32.89 1.20
CA TRP A 125 -3.27 34.10 1.95
C TRP A 125 -3.69 35.38 1.26
N THR A 126 -3.61 35.46 -0.06
CA THR A 126 -4.11 36.62 -0.81
C THR A 126 -5.62 36.75 -0.68
N LYS A 127 -6.37 35.63 -0.76
CA LYS A 127 -7.81 35.61 -0.51
C LYS A 127 -8.17 35.98 0.93
N CYS A 128 -7.42 35.50 1.91
CA CYS A 128 -7.63 35.86 3.32
C CYS A 128 -7.32 37.35 3.57
N ARG A 129 -6.32 37.93 2.92
CA ARG A 129 -6.03 39.38 2.99
C ARG A 129 -7.13 40.21 2.32
N SER A 130 -7.65 39.79 1.16
CA SER A 130 -8.73 40.51 0.48
C SER A 130 -10.07 40.41 1.22
N SER A 131 -10.30 39.30 1.93
CA SER A 131 -11.47 39.15 2.83
C SER A 131 -11.23 39.76 4.22
N GLY A 132 -10.00 40.23 4.47
CA GLY A 132 -9.48 40.64 5.78
C GLY A 132 -9.70 42.10 6.16
N GLU A 133 -10.44 42.90 5.37
CA GLU A 133 -10.95 44.21 5.82
C GLU A 133 -11.91 44.10 7.03
N LEU A 134 -12.18 42.89 7.55
CA LEU A 134 -12.97 42.64 8.76
C LEU A 134 -12.18 42.05 9.95
N MET A 135 -10.85 41.98 9.91
CA MET A 135 -10.05 41.73 11.11
C MET A 135 -9.04 42.84 11.29
N GLY A 136 -9.57 43.98 11.74
CA GLY A 136 -8.78 45.14 12.16
C GLY A 136 -7.83 44.80 13.30
N ASN A 137 -6.69 45.50 13.23
CA ASN A 137 -5.85 46.00 14.31
C ASN A 137 -5.63 45.07 15.50
N MET A 138 -4.41 44.52 15.55
CA MET A 138 -3.71 44.33 16.82
C MET A 138 -2.40 45.11 16.76
#